data_AF-A0ABD2P8X0-F1
#
_entry.id   AF-A0ABD2P8X0-F1
#
_cell.length_a   1.000
_cell.length_b   1.000
_cell.length_c   1.000
_cell.angle_alpha   90.00
_cell.angle_beta   90.00
_cell.angle_gamma   90.00
#
_symmetry.space_group_name_H-M   'P 1'
#
loop_
_entity.id
_entity.type
_entity.pdbx_description
1 polymer ?
#
loop_
_entity_poly.entity_id
_entity_poly.type
_entity_poly.pdbx_seq_one_letter_code
_entity_poly.pdbx_strand_id
1 'polypeptide(L)'
;MSVAEFLKGLPSYDENNFTKFHVDNNSRSPLKRPSVYIPTKDYPSAQVIVTEKTTILLKYMQQHWDKKQTTPKRDPLVENDEPSRKRPKLE
;
A
#
# COMPACT_ATOMS: atom_id res chain seq x y z
N MET A 1 -0.56 -15.02 -36.50
CA MET A 1 -0.90 -15.45 -35.14
C MET A 1 -2.38 -15.25 -34.94
N SER A 2 -3.09 -16.25 -34.43
CA SER A 2 -4.52 -16.14 -34.14
C SER A 2 -4.76 -15.56 -32.74
N VAL A 3 -5.94 -14.97 -32.51
CA VAL A 3 -6.36 -14.50 -31.19
C VAL A 3 -6.35 -15.64 -30.16
N ALA A 4 -6.67 -16.87 -30.58
CA ALA A 4 -6.64 -18.03 -29.70
C ALA A 4 -5.22 -18.39 -29.22
N GLU A 5 -4.20 -18.22 -30.07
CA GLU A 5 -2.79 -18.43 -29.67
C GLU A 5 -2.31 -17.38 -28.68
N PHE A 6 -2.76 -16.13 -28.85
CA PHE A 6 -2.47 -15.04 -27.92
C PHE A 6 -3.08 -15.27 -26.53
N LEU A 7 -4.23 -15.95 -26.45
CA LEU A 7 -4.95 -16.22 -25.19
C LEU A 7 -4.55 -17.54 -24.51
N LYS A 8 -3.56 -18.27 -25.03
CA LYS A 8 -3.05 -19.49 -24.38
C LYS A 8 -2.17 -19.13 -23.18
N GLY A 9 -2.15 -20.01 -22.18
CA GLY A 9 -1.23 -19.91 -21.03
C GLY A 9 -1.60 -18.84 -20.00
N LEU A 10 -2.88 -18.49 -19.88
CA LEU A 10 -3.34 -17.61 -18.80
C LEU A 10 -2.99 -18.22 -17.43
N PRO A 11 -2.65 -17.38 -16.43
CA PRO A 11 -2.29 -17.87 -15.10
C PRO A 11 -3.40 -18.71 -14.46
N SER A 12 -3.01 -19.83 -13.87
CA SER A 12 -3.87 -20.68 -13.05
C SER A 12 -3.26 -20.82 -11.66
N TYR A 13 -4.00 -20.42 -10.62
CA TYR A 13 -3.58 -20.62 -9.23
C TYR A 13 -3.78 -22.08 -8.79
N ASP A 14 -4.85 -22.72 -9.28
CA ASP A 14 -5.13 -24.15 -9.12
C ASP A 14 -5.94 -24.59 -10.35
N GLU A 15 -5.44 -25.60 -11.05
CA GLU A 15 -6.05 -26.18 -12.25
C GLU A 15 -7.46 -26.73 -11.97
N ASN A 16 -7.76 -27.07 -10.71
CA ASN A 16 -9.06 -27.60 -10.32
C ASN A 16 -10.15 -26.52 -10.13
N ASN A 17 -9.79 -25.24 -9.99
CA ASN A 17 -10.70 -24.20 -9.46
C ASN A 17 -11.98 -23.95 -10.27
N PHE A 18 -12.08 -24.45 -11.50
CA PHE A 18 -13.28 -24.28 -12.33
C PHE A 18 -13.65 -25.52 -13.16
N THR A 19 -12.96 -26.66 -12.96
CA THR A 19 -13.18 -27.88 -13.77
C THR A 19 -14.55 -28.51 -13.55
N LYS A 20 -15.16 -28.28 -12.39
CA LYS A 20 -16.48 -28.80 -12.00
C LYS A 20 -17.58 -27.74 -12.02
N PHE A 21 -17.27 -26.52 -12.46
CA PHE A 21 -18.25 -25.44 -12.51
C PHE A 21 -19.30 -25.75 -13.59
N HIS A 22 -20.58 -25.80 -13.21
CA HIS A 22 -21.69 -26.09 -14.12
C HIS A 22 -22.86 -25.14 -13.84
N VAL A 23 -23.31 -24.45 -14.88
CA VAL A 23 -24.36 -23.42 -14.81
C VAL A 23 -25.77 -24.05 -14.86
N ASP A 24 -25.92 -25.24 -15.45
CA ASP A 24 -27.24 -25.83 -15.75
C ASP A 24 -27.80 -26.74 -14.66
N ASN A 25 -27.16 -26.85 -13.49
CA ASN A 25 -27.81 -27.49 -12.35
C ASN A 25 -28.95 -26.57 -11.89
N ASN A 26 -30.15 -26.91 -12.34
CA ASN A 26 -31.44 -26.18 -12.43
C ASN A 26 -31.95 -25.50 -11.14
N SER A 27 -31.11 -24.74 -10.46
CA SER A 27 -31.42 -23.92 -9.30
C SER A 27 -31.40 -22.46 -9.73
N ARG A 28 -32.44 -22.04 -10.45
CA ARG A 28 -32.96 -20.64 -10.37
C ARG A 28 -33.56 -20.35 -8.98
N SER A 29 -32.95 -20.87 -7.92
CA SER A 29 -33.12 -20.36 -6.57
C SER A 29 -32.39 -19.03 -6.52
N PRO A 30 -32.94 -17.97 -5.90
CA PRO A 30 -32.15 -16.78 -5.63
C PRO A 30 -30.89 -17.25 -4.90
N LEU A 31 -29.76 -17.07 -5.58
CA LEU A 31 -28.41 -17.41 -5.19
C LEU A 31 -28.31 -17.31 -3.67
N LYS A 32 -28.06 -18.45 -3.01
CA LYS A 32 -27.85 -18.54 -1.57
C LYS A 32 -26.91 -17.40 -1.18
N ARG A 33 -27.47 -16.32 -0.64
CA ARG A 33 -26.65 -15.22 -0.14
C ARG A 33 -25.65 -15.86 0.81
N PRO A 34 -24.34 -15.55 0.69
CA PRO A 34 -23.37 -16.04 1.64
C PRO A 34 -23.92 -15.82 3.04
N SER A 35 -23.84 -16.85 3.89
CA SER A 35 -24.31 -16.74 5.26
C SER A 35 -23.64 -15.57 5.94
N VAL A 36 -24.42 -14.74 6.64
CA VAL A 36 -23.88 -13.61 7.39
C VAL A 36 -23.00 -14.15 8.52
N TYR A 37 -21.78 -13.63 8.65
CA TYR A 37 -20.92 -13.94 9.78
C TYR A 37 -21.47 -13.27 11.05
N ILE A 38 -21.76 -14.07 12.07
CA ILE A 38 -22.20 -13.60 13.40
C ILE A 38 -21.07 -13.91 14.39
N PRO A 39 -20.31 -12.90 14.86
CA PRO A 39 -19.30 -13.10 15.88
C PRO A 39 -19.96 -13.54 17.21
N THR A 40 -19.50 -14.66 17.77
CA THR A 40 -19.98 -15.18 19.07
C THR A 40 -18.94 -15.05 20.19
N LYS A 41 -17.71 -14.68 19.84
CA LYS A 41 -16.58 -14.53 20.74
C LYS A 41 -15.86 -13.23 20.42
N ASP A 42 -15.49 -12.51 21.47
CA ASP A 42 -14.67 -11.31 21.35
C ASP A 42 -13.19 -11.71 21.36
N TYR A 43 -12.44 -11.18 20.40
CA TYR A 43 -10.99 -11.32 20.33
C TYR A 43 -10.35 -9.92 20.41
N PRO A 44 -9.40 -9.69 21.33
CA PRO A 44 -8.76 -8.38 21.46
C PRO A 44 -7.92 -8.08 20.22
N SER A 45 -7.94 -6.82 19.78
CA SER A 45 -7.05 -6.37 18.71
C SER A 45 -5.61 -6.29 19.24
N ALA A 46 -4.66 -6.80 18.46
CA ALA A 46 -3.24 -6.75 18.85
C ALA A 46 -2.68 -5.32 18.85
N GLN A 47 -3.22 -4.43 18.01
CA GLN A 47 -2.79 -3.04 17.87
C GLN A 47 -4.00 -2.14 17.60
N VAL A 48 -3.88 -0.86 17.96
CA VAL A 48 -4.92 0.15 17.75
C VAL A 48 -4.37 1.26 16.86
N ILE A 49 -5.12 1.63 15.83
CA ILE A 49 -4.79 2.76 14.96
C ILE A 49 -5.15 4.05 15.69
N VAL A 50 -4.15 4.91 15.92
CA VAL A 50 -4.32 6.19 16.62
C VAL A 50 -3.90 7.33 15.70
N THR A 51 -4.67 8.42 15.70
CA THR A 51 -4.31 9.65 15.00
C THR A 51 -3.48 10.56 15.89
N GLU A 52 -2.48 11.21 15.31
CA GLU A 52 -1.71 12.22 16.02
C GLU A 52 -2.60 13.43 16.37
N LYS A 53 -2.51 13.92 17.62
CA LYS A 53 -3.31 15.06 18.09
C LYS A 53 -2.73 16.41 17.67
N THR A 54 -1.46 16.45 17.26
CA THR A 54 -0.78 17.69 16.91
C THR A 54 -1.30 18.25 15.60
N THR A 55 -1.57 19.55 15.57
CA THR A 55 -1.95 20.21 14.32
C THR A 55 -0.78 20.14 13.32
N ILE A 56 -1.11 19.98 12.05
CA ILE A 56 -0.12 19.82 10.98
C ILE A 56 0.86 21.01 10.90
N LEU A 57 0.39 22.21 11.22
CA LEU A 57 1.22 23.41 11.23
C LEU A 57 2.25 23.39 12.36
N LEU A 58 1.82 23.05 13.58
CA LEU A 58 2.74 22.95 14.72
C LEU A 58 3.76 21.84 14.50
N LYS A 59 3.33 20.69 13.97
CA LYS A 59 4.24 19.59 13.60
C LYS A 59 5.30 20.06 12.59
N TYR A 60 4.88 20.80 11.56
CA TYR A 60 5.78 21.34 10.55
C TYR A 60 6.79 22.34 11.14
N MET A 61 6.33 23.30 11.94
CA MET A 61 7.20 24.31 12.57
C MET A 61 8.23 23.66 13.51
N GLN A 62 7.79 22.72 14.35
CA GLN A 62 8.66 21.98 15.26
C GLN A 62 9.73 21.20 14.49
N GLN A 63 9.34 20.46 13.45
CA GLN A 63 10.28 19.73 12.60
C GLN A 63 11.31 20.65 11.93
N HIS A 64 10.91 21.84 11.49
CA HIS A 64 11.84 22.81 10.91
C HIS A 64 12.79 23.41 11.94
N TRP A 65 12.30 23.67 13.15
CA TRP A 65 13.11 24.16 14.25
C TRP A 65 14.14 23.13 14.70
N ASP A 66 13.73 21.88 14.93
CA ASP A 66 14.61 20.79 15.37
C ASP A 66 15.69 20.48 14.33
N LYS A 67 15.36 20.55 13.03
CA LYS A 67 16.35 20.45 11.95
C LYS A 67 17.40 21.57 11.99
N LYS A 68 17.04 22.79 12.39
CA LYS A 68 17.98 23.92 12.55
C LYS A 68 18.79 23.84 13.85
N GLN A 69 18.23 23.23 14.89
CA GLN A 69 18.89 23.02 16.18
C GLN A 69 19.87 21.83 16.17
N THR A 70 19.66 20.86 15.27
CA THR A 70 20.57 19.72 15.07
C THR A 70 21.79 20.05 14.20
N THR A 71 21.84 21.24 13.59
CA THR A 71 22.99 21.76 12.83
C THR A 71 23.97 22.60 13.68
N PRO A 72 24.47 22.08 14.83
CA PRO A 72 25.85 22.45 15.20
C PRO A 72 26.63 21.29 15.86
N LYS A 73 27.03 20.26 15.08
CA LYS A 73 28.19 19.37 15.37
C LYS A 73 28.80 18.74 14.09
N ARG A 74 28.73 19.44 12.95
CA ARG A 74 29.65 19.18 11.84
C ARG A 74 30.50 20.43 11.73
N ASP A 75 31.79 20.28 11.97
CA ASP A 75 32.79 21.36 12.00
C ASP A 75 32.58 22.36 10.85
N PRO A 76 32.70 23.68 11.10
CA PRO A 76 32.73 24.66 10.03
C PRO A 76 34.12 24.63 9.40
N LEU A 77 34.30 23.78 8.40
CA LEU A 77 35.36 23.99 7.43
C LEU A 77 34.72 24.21 6.06
N VAL A 78 35.02 25.40 5.53
CA VAL A 78 34.82 25.89 4.17
C VAL A 78 33.45 26.53 3.90
N GLU A 79 33.41 27.80 4.26
CA GLU A 79 32.75 28.88 3.54
C GLU A 79 33.00 28.73 2.02
N ASN A 80 31.97 28.45 1.23
CA ASN A 80 31.93 28.82 -0.19
C ASN A 80 30.47 28.93 -0.64
N ASP A 81 30.09 30.17 -0.88
CA ASP A 81 28.83 30.61 -1.43
C ASP A 81 28.87 30.40 -2.96
N GLU A 82 28.14 29.44 -3.52
CA GLU A 82 27.78 29.43 -4.95
C GLU A 82 26.48 28.64 -5.22
N PRO A 83 25.56 29.16 -6.05
CA PRO A 83 24.22 28.61 -6.18
C PRO A 83 24.14 27.49 -7.23
N SER A 84 23.41 26.43 -6.85
CA SER A 84 22.61 25.53 -7.70
C SER A 84 23.05 25.36 -9.17
N ARG A 85 23.77 24.26 -9.47
CA ARG A 85 23.76 23.66 -10.82
C ARG A 85 23.44 22.16 -10.74
N LYS A 86 22.26 21.80 -11.27
CA LYS A 86 21.82 20.43 -11.55
C LYS A 86 22.92 19.69 -12.32
N ARG A 87 23.32 18.50 -11.88
CA ARG A 87 24.13 17.57 -12.68
C ARG A 87 23.27 16.36 -13.08
N PRO A 88 23.37 15.89 -14.34
CA PRO A 88 22.52 14.83 -14.88
C PRO A 88 22.99 13.46 -14.41
N LYS A 89 22.06 12.50 -14.49
CA LYS A 89 22.22 11.08 -14.16
C LYS A 89 23.17 10.42 -15.15
N LEU A 90 24.20 9.70 -14.68
CA LEU A 90 25.04 8.84 -15.51
C LEU A 90 24.47 7.41 -15.46
N GLU A 91 24.68 6.68 -16.56
CA GLU A 91 24.03 5.43 -17.01
C GLU A 91 23.90 4.29 -15.99
#